data_AF-A0A1T1CLI8-F1
#
_entry.id   AF-A0A1T1CLI8-F1
#
_cell.length_a   1.000
_cell.length_b   1.000
_cell.length_c   1.000
_cell.angle_alpha   90.00
_cell.angle_beta   90.00
_cell.angle_gamma   90.00
#
_symmetry.space_group_name_H-M   'P 1'
#
loop_
_entity.id
_entity.type
_entity.pdbx_description
1 polymer ?
#
loop_
_entity_poly.entity_id
_entity_poly.type
_entity_poly.pdbx_seq_one_letter_code
_entity_poly.pdbx_strand_id
1 'polypeptide(L)'
;MPIVDELEIPAVFFVNSSNLSEKKVSTVHKIHLLRSILSSDEFCKQLFTSNAVEVSVLDSNRAKNIYQYDDEKSAILKYVLNFKMNYKAQESVINKIFVQYFEEDDVLENLYMSKESLTALAHRGFLGSHSHHHYPLGLLPLETIKFEIQSSKTILEEITNTKIELIAYPFGTKEACTADVAEIAKNEGFKFGFTTTRGNNLGLENPLLLNRFDCNDMLGGKHYKE
;
A
#
# COMPACT_ATOMS: atom_id res chain seq x y z
N MET A 1 17.35 -3.31 15.82
CA MET A 1 16.94 -2.05 15.17
C MET A 1 17.52 -0.91 15.98
N PRO A 2 18.69 -0.38 15.60
CA PRO A 2 19.51 0.43 16.51
C PRO A 2 18.76 1.59 17.16
N ILE A 3 18.05 2.41 16.36
CA ILE A 3 17.39 3.63 16.85
C ILE A 3 16.15 3.32 17.69
N VAL A 4 15.29 2.39 17.24
CA VAL A 4 14.06 2.04 17.97
C VAL A 4 14.40 1.37 19.31
N ASP A 5 15.45 0.55 19.31
CA ASP A 5 15.94 -0.12 20.52
C ASP A 5 16.61 0.87 21.49
N GLU A 6 17.42 1.80 20.97
CA GLU A 6 18.08 2.86 21.74
C GLU A 6 17.08 3.81 22.41
N LEU A 7 15.98 4.12 21.72
CA LEU A 7 14.94 5.04 22.21
C LEU A 7 13.83 4.34 23.00
N GLU A 8 13.87 3.01 23.13
CA GLU A 8 12.84 2.18 23.78
C GLU A 8 11.41 2.43 23.25
N ILE A 9 11.30 2.76 21.95
CA ILE A 9 10.01 3.07 21.32
C ILE A 9 9.36 1.78 20.80
N PRO A 10 8.12 1.45 21.17
CA PRO A 10 7.39 0.34 20.55
C PRO A 10 7.15 0.61 19.06
N ALA A 11 7.40 -0.38 18.21
CA ALA A 11 7.18 -0.26 16.78
C ALA A 11 6.59 -1.55 16.19
N VAL A 12 5.77 -1.39 15.15
CA VAL A 12 5.25 -2.49 14.34
C VAL A 12 5.44 -2.13 12.87
N PHE A 13 5.87 -3.11 12.08
CA PHE A 13 6.12 -2.98 10.65
C PHE A 13 5.14 -3.87 9.90
N PHE A 14 4.53 -3.32 8.86
CA PHE A 14 3.55 -4.02 8.05
C PHE A 14 4.12 -4.20 6.65
N VAL A 15 4.20 -5.44 6.19
CA VAL A 15 4.79 -5.78 4.89
C VAL A 15 3.80 -6.57 4.05
N ASN A 16 3.80 -6.34 2.74
CA ASN A 16 3.01 -7.15 1.82
C ASN A 16 3.85 -8.35 1.34
N SER A 17 3.23 -9.53 1.27
CA SER A 17 4.00 -10.77 1.07
C SER A 17 4.36 -11.06 -0.40
N SER A 18 3.71 -10.42 -1.38
CA SER A 18 4.01 -10.64 -2.81
C SER A 18 5.46 -10.27 -3.17
N ASN A 19 6.06 -9.30 -2.49
CA ASN A 19 7.47 -8.94 -2.70
C ASN A 19 8.42 -10.09 -2.34
N LEU A 20 8.00 -10.98 -1.43
CA LEU A 20 8.80 -12.10 -0.95
C LEU A 20 8.57 -13.36 -1.77
N SER A 21 7.29 -13.70 -2.00
CA SER A 21 6.91 -14.95 -2.67
C SER A 21 7.01 -14.86 -4.18
N GLU A 22 6.60 -13.73 -4.77
CA GLU A 22 6.60 -13.54 -6.22
C GLU A 22 7.82 -12.79 -6.73
N LYS A 23 8.64 -12.24 -5.81
CA LYS A 23 9.83 -11.43 -6.15
C LYS A 23 9.49 -10.23 -7.03
N LYS A 24 8.34 -9.60 -6.79
CA LYS A 24 7.87 -8.42 -7.52
C LYS A 24 7.92 -7.15 -6.69
N VAL A 25 8.19 -6.03 -7.33
CA VAL A 25 8.05 -4.69 -6.73
C VAL A 25 6.57 -4.27 -6.80
N SER A 26 6.00 -3.83 -5.68
CA SER A 26 4.62 -3.35 -5.61
C SER A 26 4.35 -2.21 -6.60
N THR A 27 3.19 -2.23 -7.26
CA THR A 27 2.80 -1.24 -8.28
C THR A 27 2.92 0.20 -7.78
N VAL A 28 2.57 0.47 -6.52
CA VAL A 28 2.70 1.80 -5.92
C VAL A 28 4.16 2.28 -5.88
N HIS A 29 5.11 1.39 -5.53
CA HIS A 29 6.53 1.71 -5.53
C HIS A 29 7.07 1.90 -6.95
N LYS A 30 6.65 1.07 -7.91
CA LYS A 30 6.97 1.27 -9.33
C LYS A 30 6.54 2.65 -9.83
N ILE A 31 5.31 3.07 -9.49
CA ILE A 31 4.79 4.41 -9.84
C ILE A 31 5.65 5.50 -9.19
N HIS A 32 6.01 5.38 -7.92
CA HIS A 32 6.84 6.39 -7.24
C HIS A 32 8.24 6.52 -7.84
N LEU A 33 8.89 5.39 -8.17
CA LEU A 33 10.20 5.36 -8.82
C LEU A 33 10.15 5.94 -10.24
N LEU A 34 9.13 5.59 -11.03
CA LEU A 34 8.94 6.20 -12.35
C LEU A 34 8.74 7.71 -12.25
N ARG A 35 7.96 8.18 -11.28
CA ARG A 35 7.72 9.63 -11.06
C ARG A 35 8.93 10.40 -10.54
N SER A 36 9.97 9.72 -10.03
CA SER A 36 11.20 10.40 -9.60
C SER A 36 12.15 10.72 -10.76
N ILE A 37 12.00 10.02 -11.89
CA ILE A 37 12.85 10.19 -13.08
C ILE A 37 12.11 10.72 -14.31
N LEU A 38 10.79 10.47 -14.42
CA LEU A 38 9.96 10.94 -15.53
C LEU A 38 9.18 12.19 -15.12
N SER A 39 9.16 13.17 -16.02
CA SER A 39 8.15 14.23 -15.94
C SER A 39 6.75 13.66 -16.14
N SER A 40 5.73 14.35 -15.61
CA SER A 40 4.32 13.99 -15.80
C SER A 40 3.96 13.89 -17.29
N ASP A 41 4.56 14.73 -18.14
CA ASP A 41 4.41 14.70 -19.61
C ASP A 41 4.89 13.39 -20.22
N GLU A 42 6.10 12.96 -19.89
CA GLU A 42 6.71 11.74 -20.42
C GLU A 42 5.93 10.51 -19.94
N PHE A 43 5.55 10.49 -18.66
CA PHE A 43 4.79 9.38 -18.11
C PHE A 43 3.40 9.28 -18.75
N CYS A 44 2.70 10.41 -18.92
CA CYS A 44 1.43 10.45 -19.67
C CYS A 44 1.58 9.92 -21.10
N LYS A 45 2.62 10.33 -21.83
CA LYS A 45 2.86 9.84 -23.20
C LYS A 45 3.01 8.32 -23.21
N GLN A 46 3.80 7.75 -22.30
CA GLN A 46 3.99 6.30 -22.20
C GLN A 46 2.67 5.57 -21.90
N LEU A 47 1.84 6.10 -21.00
CA LEU A 47 0.52 5.53 -20.71
C LEU A 47 -0.40 5.55 -21.93
N PHE A 48 -0.44 6.66 -22.68
CA PHE A 48 -1.33 6.80 -23.84
C PHE A 48 -0.85 6.04 -25.07
N THR A 49 0.46 5.99 -25.34
CA THR A 49 1.03 5.22 -26.46
C THR A 49 0.77 3.72 -26.30
N SER A 50 0.61 3.22 -25.07
CA SER A 50 0.25 1.84 -24.83
C SER A 50 -1.22 1.48 -25.14
N ASN A 51 -2.04 2.44 -25.61
CA ASN A 51 -3.50 2.33 -25.77
C ASN A 51 -4.22 1.83 -24.50
N ALA A 52 -3.59 1.99 -23.33
CA ALA A 52 -4.10 1.47 -22.08
C ALA A 52 -5.38 2.16 -21.62
N VAL A 53 -5.52 3.46 -21.90
CA VAL A 53 -6.63 4.30 -21.43
C VAL A 53 -6.90 5.44 -22.41
N GLU A 54 -8.15 5.61 -22.80
CA GLU A 54 -8.63 6.84 -23.45
C GLU A 54 -9.02 7.89 -22.40
N VAL A 55 -8.56 9.12 -22.56
CA VAL A 55 -8.92 10.25 -21.69
C VAL A 55 -9.84 11.20 -22.45
N SER A 56 -11.08 11.31 -21.98
CA SER A 56 -12.04 12.26 -22.52
C SER A 56 -11.88 13.65 -21.90
N VAL A 57 -12.45 14.68 -22.53
CA VAL A 57 -12.50 16.05 -21.97
C VAL A 57 -13.17 16.08 -20.59
N LEU A 58 -14.18 15.22 -20.37
CA LEU A 58 -14.84 15.07 -19.06
C LEU A 58 -13.88 14.53 -17.99
N ASP A 59 -12.94 13.68 -18.38
CA ASP A 59 -11.95 13.11 -17.48
C ASP A 59 -10.89 14.14 -17.08
N SER A 60 -10.44 14.98 -18.03
CA SER A 60 -9.57 16.12 -17.72
C SER A 60 -10.21 17.10 -16.74
N ASN A 61 -11.50 17.37 -16.90
CA ASN A 61 -12.24 18.25 -15.98
C ASN A 61 -12.38 17.63 -14.58
N ARG A 62 -12.68 16.32 -14.50
CA ARG A 62 -12.71 15.60 -13.22
C ARG A 62 -11.35 15.57 -12.54
N ALA A 63 -10.29 15.35 -13.31
CA ALA A 63 -8.91 15.36 -12.82
C ALA A 63 -8.56 16.69 -12.16
N LYS A 64 -8.85 17.82 -12.83
CA LYS A 64 -8.62 19.17 -12.30
C LYS A 64 -9.41 19.44 -11.01
N ASN A 65 -10.65 18.97 -10.93
CA ASN A 65 -11.47 19.14 -9.72
C ASN A 65 -10.93 18.34 -8.52
N ILE A 66 -10.42 17.13 -8.76
CA ILE A 66 -9.88 16.26 -7.70
C ILE A 66 -8.48 16.73 -7.26
N TYR A 67 -7.64 17.14 -8.20
CA TYR A 67 -6.26 17.57 -7.95
C TYR A 67 -6.09 19.06 -8.26
N GLN A 68 -6.86 19.90 -7.59
CA GLN A 68 -6.91 21.35 -7.82
C GLN A 68 -5.57 22.09 -7.62
N TYR A 69 -4.60 21.47 -6.93
CA TYR A 69 -3.28 22.04 -6.66
C TYR A 69 -2.18 21.48 -7.58
N ASP A 70 -2.52 20.53 -8.45
CA ASP A 70 -1.60 19.95 -9.42
C ASP A 70 -1.68 20.70 -10.75
N ASP A 71 -0.58 20.69 -11.53
CA ASP A 71 -0.67 21.07 -12.93
C ASP A 71 -1.59 20.10 -13.69
N GLU A 72 -2.12 20.55 -14.82
CA GLU A 72 -3.11 19.81 -15.60
C GLU A 72 -2.68 18.37 -15.92
N LYS A 73 -1.40 18.15 -16.23
CA LYS A 73 -0.93 16.83 -16.65
C LYS A 73 -0.66 15.91 -15.45
N SER A 74 -0.13 16.44 -14.36
CA SER A 74 -0.04 15.71 -13.09
C SER A 74 -1.43 15.31 -12.57
N ALA A 75 -2.42 16.21 -12.68
CA ALA A 75 -3.80 15.92 -12.34
C ALA A 75 -4.38 14.80 -13.21
N ILE A 76 -4.21 14.87 -14.54
CA ILE A 76 -4.66 13.83 -15.48
C ILE A 76 -3.98 12.49 -15.20
N LEU A 77 -2.66 12.48 -15.00
CA LEU A 77 -1.89 11.28 -14.68
C LEU A 77 -2.43 10.60 -13.42
N LYS A 78 -2.57 11.36 -12.32
CA LYS A 78 -3.12 10.85 -11.06
C LYS A 78 -4.57 10.38 -11.23
N TYR A 79 -5.38 11.07 -12.03
CA TYR A 79 -6.76 10.66 -12.27
C TYR A 79 -6.85 9.34 -13.03
N VAL A 80 -6.06 9.19 -14.09
CA VAL A 80 -6.02 7.95 -14.89
C VAL A 80 -5.58 6.78 -14.02
N LEU A 81 -4.48 6.94 -13.28
CA LEU A 81 -3.94 5.91 -12.42
C LEU A 81 -4.90 5.53 -11.30
N ASN A 82 -5.58 6.50 -10.68
CA ASN A 82 -6.39 6.23 -9.48
C ASN A 82 -7.86 5.87 -9.77
N PHE A 83 -8.42 6.30 -10.90
CA PHE A 83 -9.87 6.17 -11.15
C PHE A 83 -10.26 5.48 -12.46
N LYS A 84 -9.37 5.42 -13.47
CA LYS A 84 -9.71 4.87 -14.79
C LYS A 84 -9.27 3.43 -15.00
N MET A 85 -8.31 2.96 -14.21
CA MET A 85 -7.75 1.62 -14.36
C MET A 85 -8.15 0.77 -13.16
N ASN A 86 -8.60 -0.46 -13.42
CA ASN A 86 -8.61 -1.46 -12.35
C ASN A 86 -7.16 -1.86 -12.01
N TYR A 87 -6.94 -2.41 -10.82
CA TYR A 87 -5.60 -2.70 -10.32
C TYR A 87 -4.77 -3.61 -11.24
N LYS A 88 -5.39 -4.61 -11.86
CA LYS A 88 -4.69 -5.52 -12.80
C LYS A 88 -4.26 -4.81 -14.08
N ALA A 89 -5.12 -3.95 -14.63
CA ALA A 89 -4.78 -3.15 -15.80
C ALA A 89 -3.67 -2.15 -15.48
N GLN A 90 -3.76 -1.49 -14.32
CA GLN A 90 -2.74 -0.57 -13.84
C GLN A 90 -1.40 -1.30 -13.68
N GLU A 91 -1.37 -2.43 -12.97
CA GLU A 91 -0.17 -3.24 -12.78
C GLU A 91 0.46 -3.64 -14.13
N SER A 92 -0.33 -4.13 -15.08
CA SER A 92 0.17 -4.54 -16.39
C SER A 92 0.87 -3.39 -17.14
N VAL A 93 0.27 -2.20 -17.11
CA VAL A 93 0.80 -1.03 -17.82
C VAL A 93 2.01 -0.44 -17.11
N ILE A 94 1.93 -0.29 -15.79
CA ILE A 94 3.05 0.19 -14.99
C ILE A 94 4.24 -0.75 -15.12
N ASN A 95 4.03 -2.07 -15.13
CA ASN A 95 5.11 -3.03 -15.31
C ASN A 95 5.83 -2.85 -16.65
N LYS A 96 5.09 -2.67 -17.75
CA LYS A 96 5.68 -2.42 -19.08
C LYS A 96 6.53 -1.16 -19.15
N ILE A 97 6.14 -0.12 -18.42
CA ILE A 97 6.92 1.13 -18.35
C ILE A 97 8.11 0.94 -17.43
N PHE A 98 7.92 0.31 -16.27
CA PHE A 98 8.94 0.14 -15.23
C PHE A 98 10.20 -0.58 -15.74
N VAL A 99 10.04 -1.69 -16.46
CA VAL A 99 11.16 -2.48 -16.99
C VAL A 99 11.99 -1.76 -18.09
N GLN A 100 11.55 -0.58 -18.55
CA GLN A 100 12.34 0.24 -19.48
C GLN A 100 13.37 1.12 -18.75
N TYR A 101 13.21 1.30 -17.43
CA TYR A 101 14.02 2.25 -16.65
C TYR A 101 14.70 1.61 -15.43
N PHE A 102 14.18 0.48 -14.94
CA PHE A 102 14.67 -0.17 -13.74
C PHE A 102 14.80 -1.68 -13.95
N GLU A 103 15.89 -2.24 -13.45
CA GLU A 103 16.02 -3.68 -13.25
C GLU A 103 15.25 -4.06 -11.97
N GLU A 104 14.21 -4.89 -12.10
CA GLU A 104 13.27 -5.13 -11.00
C GLU A 104 13.92 -5.87 -9.83
N ASP A 105 14.84 -6.79 -10.11
CA ASP A 105 15.57 -7.55 -9.08
C ASP A 105 16.44 -6.62 -8.21
N ASP A 106 17.15 -5.67 -8.84
CA ASP A 106 17.96 -4.67 -8.12
C ASP A 106 17.07 -3.80 -7.22
N VAL A 107 15.92 -3.36 -7.72
CA VAL A 107 14.97 -2.57 -6.91
C VAL A 107 14.42 -3.41 -5.76
N LEU A 108 14.12 -4.69 -6.01
CA LEU A 108 13.60 -5.59 -4.98
C LEU A 108 14.59 -5.75 -3.83
N GLU A 109 15.87 -6.00 -4.14
CA GLU A 109 16.93 -6.23 -3.15
C GLU A 109 17.21 -4.97 -2.31
N ASN A 110 17.14 -3.79 -2.94
CA ASN A 110 17.47 -2.53 -2.25
C ASN A 110 16.28 -1.90 -1.51
N LEU A 111 15.05 -2.14 -1.94
CA LEU A 111 13.87 -1.46 -1.38
C LEU A 111 13.19 -2.24 -0.24
N TYR A 112 13.13 -3.57 -0.33
CA TYR A 112 12.36 -4.38 0.62
C TYR A 112 13.22 -5.03 1.70
N MET A 113 12.61 -5.29 2.85
CA MET A 113 13.26 -5.99 3.95
C MET A 113 13.63 -7.42 3.54
N SER A 114 14.83 -7.85 3.93
CA SER A 114 15.29 -9.22 3.75
C SER A 114 14.50 -10.20 4.65
N LYS A 115 14.52 -11.50 4.33
CA LYS A 115 13.88 -12.54 5.15
C LYS A 115 14.42 -12.54 6.57
N GLU A 116 15.73 -12.33 6.75
CA GLU A 116 16.40 -12.26 8.05
C GLU A 116 15.87 -11.10 8.88
N SER A 117 15.67 -9.94 8.25
CA SER A 117 15.09 -8.75 8.89
C SER A 117 13.65 -9.00 9.34
N LEU A 118 12.84 -9.63 8.48
CA LEU A 118 11.45 -9.98 8.81
C LEU A 118 11.37 -10.97 9.97
N THR A 119 12.19 -12.03 9.96
CA THR A 119 12.25 -13.01 11.05
C THR A 119 12.67 -12.34 12.36
N ALA A 120 13.64 -11.43 12.33
CA ALA A 120 14.06 -10.68 13.51
C ALA A 120 12.93 -9.79 14.08
N LEU A 121 12.13 -9.15 13.22
CA LEU A 121 10.96 -8.37 13.64
C LEU A 121 9.85 -9.26 14.19
N ALA A 122 9.57 -10.39 13.54
CA ALA A 122 8.53 -11.32 13.93
C ALA A 122 8.78 -11.92 15.32
N HIS A 123 10.00 -12.37 15.62
CA HIS A 123 10.36 -12.91 16.94
C HIS A 123 10.18 -11.91 18.09
N ARG A 124 10.12 -10.60 17.78
CA ARG A 124 9.86 -9.52 18.74
C ARG A 124 8.38 -9.14 18.84
N GLY A 125 7.52 -9.75 18.02
CA GLY A 125 6.11 -9.36 17.89
C GLY A 125 5.90 -8.05 17.12
N PHE A 126 6.90 -7.60 16.34
CA PHE A 126 6.90 -6.31 15.65
C PHE A 126 6.52 -6.42 14.18
N LEU A 127 6.16 -7.62 13.69
CA LEU A 127 5.78 -7.84 12.30
C LEU A 127 4.26 -8.01 12.16
N GLY A 128 3.68 -7.32 11.19
CA GLY A 128 2.30 -7.46 10.74
C GLY A 128 2.18 -7.61 9.23
N SER A 129 1.00 -8.02 8.80
CA SER A 129 0.62 -8.14 7.38
C SER A 129 0.20 -6.79 6.80
N HIS A 130 0.54 -6.55 5.54
CA HIS A 130 0.00 -5.45 4.74
C HIS A 130 -0.74 -5.95 3.48
N SER A 131 -1.46 -7.08 3.62
CA SER A 131 -2.07 -7.87 2.53
C SER A 131 -1.04 -8.47 1.56
N HIS A 132 -1.48 -9.26 0.59
CA HIS A 132 -0.55 -9.95 -0.30
C HIS A 132 -0.01 -9.00 -1.37
N HIS A 133 -0.88 -8.34 -2.14
CA HIS A 133 -0.55 -7.51 -3.30
C HIS A 133 -0.65 -6.00 -3.06
N HIS A 134 -1.01 -5.56 -1.85
CA HIS A 134 -1.25 -4.15 -1.52
C HIS A 134 -2.47 -3.56 -2.28
N TYR A 135 -3.55 -4.34 -2.41
CA TYR A 135 -4.82 -3.87 -2.98
C TYR A 135 -5.74 -3.24 -1.91
N PRO A 136 -6.60 -2.26 -2.27
CA PRO A 136 -7.62 -1.75 -1.35
C PRO A 136 -8.72 -2.78 -1.21
N LEU A 137 -8.66 -3.51 -0.10
CA LEU A 137 -9.40 -4.76 0.08
C LEU A 137 -10.92 -4.60 -0.07
N GLY A 138 -11.52 -3.59 0.54
CA GLY A 138 -12.98 -3.39 0.46
C GLY A 138 -13.54 -3.03 -0.91
N LEU A 139 -12.69 -2.84 -1.93
CA LEU A 139 -13.09 -2.69 -3.34
C LEU A 139 -13.01 -4.00 -4.15
N LEU A 140 -12.63 -5.10 -3.51
CA LEU A 140 -12.44 -6.40 -4.16
C LEU A 140 -13.63 -7.35 -3.88
N PRO A 141 -13.85 -8.37 -4.74
CA PRO A 141 -14.76 -9.47 -4.42
C PRO A 141 -14.33 -10.20 -3.14
N LEU A 142 -15.28 -10.71 -2.36
CA LEU A 142 -15.04 -11.36 -1.05
C LEU A 142 -13.96 -12.47 -1.11
N GLU A 143 -14.01 -13.34 -2.12
CA GLU A 143 -13.00 -14.40 -2.30
C GLU A 143 -11.59 -13.84 -2.52
N THR A 144 -11.48 -12.69 -3.21
CA THR A 144 -10.20 -12.00 -3.39
C THR A 144 -9.72 -11.37 -2.10
N ILE A 145 -10.62 -10.77 -1.30
CA ILE A 145 -10.27 -10.23 0.04
C ILE A 145 -9.70 -11.35 0.92
N LYS A 146 -10.39 -12.49 0.96
CA LYS A 146 -9.95 -13.66 1.71
C LYS A 146 -8.57 -14.13 1.27
N PHE A 147 -8.37 -14.28 -0.04
CA PHE A 147 -7.07 -14.63 -0.59
C PHE A 147 -5.96 -13.64 -0.20
N GLU A 148 -6.19 -12.33 -0.33
CA GLU A 148 -5.21 -11.30 0.01
C GLU A 148 -4.77 -11.35 1.47
N ILE A 149 -5.72 -11.56 2.39
CA ILE A 149 -5.48 -11.62 3.83
C ILE A 149 -4.80 -12.93 4.21
N GLN A 150 -5.36 -14.06 3.75
CA GLN A 150 -4.90 -15.39 4.10
C GLN A 150 -3.51 -15.67 3.52
N SER A 151 -3.29 -15.42 2.23
CA SER A 151 -1.99 -15.66 1.59
C SER A 151 -0.88 -14.84 2.23
N SER A 152 -1.17 -13.58 2.60
CA SER A 152 -0.17 -12.76 3.29
C SER A 152 0.18 -13.30 4.67
N LYS A 153 -0.79 -13.80 5.41
CA LYS A 153 -0.54 -14.42 6.71
C LYS A 153 0.32 -15.67 6.55
N THR A 154 -0.15 -16.63 5.75
CA THR A 154 0.52 -17.91 5.55
C THR A 154 1.97 -17.74 5.12
N ILE A 155 2.24 -16.91 4.11
CA ILE A 155 3.61 -16.70 3.61
C ILE A 155 4.52 -16.09 4.68
N LEU A 156 4.04 -15.11 5.46
CA LEU A 156 4.84 -14.48 6.51
C LEU A 156 5.09 -15.44 7.68
N GLU A 157 4.09 -16.22 8.06
CA GLU A 157 4.23 -17.26 9.11
C GLU A 157 5.21 -18.36 8.66
N GLU A 158 5.19 -18.78 7.39
CA GLU A 158 6.14 -19.75 6.83
C GLU A 158 7.58 -19.21 6.81
N ILE A 159 7.78 -17.95 6.43
CA ILE A 159 9.12 -17.34 6.38
C ILE A 159 9.70 -17.15 7.78
N THR A 160 8.87 -16.74 8.73
CA THR A 160 9.33 -16.31 10.06
C THR A 160 9.15 -17.35 11.15
N ASN A 161 8.45 -18.45 10.86
CA ASN A 161 8.05 -19.48 11.82
C ASN A 161 7.39 -18.89 13.09
N THR A 162 6.65 -17.80 12.93
CA THR A 162 6.02 -17.04 14.01
C THR A 162 4.61 -16.67 13.61
N LYS A 163 3.67 -16.65 14.55
CA LYS A 163 2.29 -16.23 14.28
C LYS A 163 2.22 -14.75 13.91
N ILE A 164 1.44 -14.43 12.87
CA ILE A 164 1.16 -13.05 12.46
C ILE A 164 -0.27 -12.69 12.86
N GLU A 165 -0.38 -11.78 13.83
CA GLU A 165 -1.65 -11.41 14.46
C GLU A 165 -2.06 -9.95 14.21
N LEU A 166 -1.22 -9.18 13.51
CA LEU A 166 -1.42 -7.76 13.22
C LEU A 166 -1.58 -7.54 11.71
N ILE A 167 -2.51 -6.67 11.30
CA ILE A 167 -2.67 -6.26 9.90
C ILE A 167 -2.84 -4.75 9.78
N ALA A 168 -2.19 -4.11 8.83
CA ALA A 168 -2.55 -2.77 8.38
C ALA A 168 -3.16 -2.89 6.99
N TYR A 169 -4.22 -2.17 6.70
CA TYR A 169 -4.89 -2.27 5.41
C TYR A 169 -4.27 -1.30 4.40
N PRO A 170 -3.94 -1.74 3.17
CA PRO A 170 -3.47 -0.86 2.11
C PRO A 170 -4.40 0.33 1.92
N PHE A 171 -3.84 1.53 1.79
CA PHE A 171 -4.53 2.83 1.73
C PHE A 171 -5.30 3.22 3.01
N GLY A 172 -5.84 2.25 3.75
CA GLY A 172 -6.46 2.41 5.05
C GLY A 172 -7.77 3.19 5.07
N THR A 173 -8.33 3.53 3.90
CA THR A 173 -9.56 4.33 3.79
C THR A 173 -10.79 3.52 4.21
N LYS A 174 -11.93 4.20 4.39
CA LYS A 174 -13.19 3.54 4.76
C LYS A 174 -13.66 2.53 3.71
N GLU A 175 -13.38 2.83 2.44
CA GLU A 175 -13.71 1.96 1.31
C GLU A 175 -12.78 0.74 1.24
N ALA A 176 -11.54 0.87 1.71
CA ALA A 176 -10.60 -0.26 1.78
C ALA A 176 -10.83 -1.13 3.04
N CYS A 177 -11.34 -0.54 4.12
CA CYS A 177 -11.48 -1.14 5.45
C CYS A 177 -12.96 -1.36 5.81
N THR A 178 -13.68 -2.17 5.04
CA THR A 178 -15.09 -2.45 5.27
C THR A 178 -15.32 -3.45 6.42
N ALA A 179 -16.58 -3.60 6.85
CA ALA A 179 -16.95 -4.60 7.86
C ALA A 179 -16.62 -6.03 7.41
N ASP A 180 -16.81 -6.35 6.13
CA ASP A 180 -16.46 -7.66 5.56
C ASP A 180 -14.95 -7.92 5.63
N VAL A 181 -14.12 -6.90 5.34
CA VAL A 181 -12.65 -7.01 5.46
C VAL A 181 -12.25 -7.30 6.91
N ALA A 182 -12.86 -6.61 7.87
CA ALA A 182 -12.60 -6.85 9.29
C ALA A 182 -13.04 -8.26 9.71
N GLU A 183 -14.22 -8.72 9.29
CA GLU A 183 -14.71 -10.05 9.65
C GLU A 183 -13.85 -11.17 9.04
N ILE A 184 -13.39 -11.01 7.79
CA ILE A 184 -12.44 -11.96 7.18
C ILE A 184 -11.12 -11.96 7.93
N ALA A 185 -10.55 -10.79 8.26
CA ALA A 185 -9.31 -10.72 9.05
C ALA A 185 -9.46 -11.40 10.42
N LYS A 186 -10.61 -11.24 11.08
CA LYS A 186 -10.92 -11.93 12.34
C LYS A 186 -10.95 -13.45 12.17
N ASN A 187 -11.62 -13.94 11.12
CA ASN A 187 -11.73 -15.37 10.83
C ASN A 187 -10.38 -16.01 10.47
N GLU A 188 -9.48 -15.26 9.84
CA GLU A 188 -8.08 -15.68 9.61
C GLU A 188 -7.20 -15.52 10.87
N GLY A 189 -7.76 -15.08 12.00
CA GLY A 189 -7.09 -15.05 13.31
C GLY A 189 -6.20 -13.82 13.54
N PHE A 190 -6.44 -12.71 12.85
CA PHE A 190 -5.86 -11.42 13.23
C PHE A 190 -6.51 -10.87 14.50
N LYS A 191 -5.71 -10.25 15.38
CA LYS A 191 -6.16 -9.65 16.64
C LYS A 191 -6.35 -8.14 16.53
N PHE A 192 -5.46 -7.47 15.79
CA PHE A 192 -5.52 -6.02 15.59
C PHE A 192 -5.35 -5.64 14.12
N GLY A 193 -6.15 -4.67 13.68
CA GLY A 193 -6.22 -4.18 12.31
C GLY A 193 -6.15 -2.66 12.29
N PHE A 194 -5.31 -2.08 11.43
CA PHE A 194 -5.03 -0.64 11.43
C PHE A 194 -5.49 0.04 10.13
N THR A 195 -6.30 1.09 10.28
CA THR A 195 -6.77 1.96 9.19
C THR A 195 -5.90 3.22 9.08
N THR A 196 -6.28 4.16 8.22
CA THR A 196 -5.75 5.54 8.19
C THR A 196 -6.76 6.55 8.73
N THR A 197 -7.85 6.10 9.35
CA THR A 197 -8.83 6.98 10.00
C THR A 197 -8.16 7.68 11.18
N ARG A 198 -8.16 9.02 11.16
CA ARG A 198 -7.59 9.84 12.22
C ARG A 198 -8.45 9.76 13.47
N GLY A 199 -7.86 9.36 14.60
CA GLY A 199 -8.56 9.32 15.87
C GLY A 199 -7.84 8.53 16.95
N ASN A 200 -8.34 8.67 18.18
CA ASN A 200 -7.93 7.83 19.31
C ASN A 200 -8.64 6.47 19.24
N ASN A 201 -8.11 5.49 19.98
CA ASN A 201 -8.77 4.21 20.23
C ASN A 201 -9.03 4.12 21.73
N LEU A 202 -10.30 4.18 22.13
CA LEU A 202 -10.73 4.20 23.54
C LEU A 202 -11.22 2.83 24.03
N GLY A 203 -11.15 1.79 23.18
CA GLY A 203 -11.51 0.41 23.50
C GLY A 203 -12.97 0.05 23.19
N LEU A 204 -13.72 0.97 22.56
CA LEU A 204 -15.08 0.74 22.06
C LEU A 204 -15.10 0.43 20.56
N GLU A 205 -13.99 0.69 19.88
CA GLU A 205 -13.82 0.49 18.45
C GLU A 205 -13.66 -1.00 18.12
N ASN A 206 -13.96 -1.37 16.87
CA ASN A 206 -13.60 -2.69 16.38
C ASN A 206 -12.07 -2.84 16.41
N PRO A 207 -11.49 -3.85 17.10
CA PRO A 207 -10.04 -4.00 17.20
C PRO A 207 -9.36 -4.26 15.85
N LEU A 208 -10.14 -4.63 14.83
CA LEU A 208 -9.66 -4.77 13.46
C LEU A 208 -9.87 -3.54 12.59
N LEU A 209 -10.33 -2.42 13.13
CA LEU A 209 -10.48 -1.16 12.41
C LEU A 209 -9.95 0.02 13.24
N LEU A 210 -8.77 -0.13 13.83
CA LEU A 210 -8.17 0.87 14.70
C LEU A 210 -7.81 2.14 13.92
N ASN A 211 -8.03 3.26 14.59
CA ASN A 211 -7.63 4.58 14.14
C ASN A 211 -6.12 4.79 14.32
N ARG A 212 -5.52 5.68 13.54
CA ARG A 212 -4.12 6.08 13.65
C ARG A 212 -3.95 7.57 13.34
N PHE A 213 -2.85 8.14 13.82
CA PHE A 213 -2.42 9.48 13.39
C PHE A 213 -1.29 9.36 12.37
N ASP A 214 -1.37 10.14 11.29
CA ASP A 214 -0.28 10.27 10.34
C ASP A 214 0.83 11.14 10.96
N CYS A 215 2.09 10.72 10.83
CA CYS A 215 3.23 11.48 11.37
C CYS A 215 3.32 12.91 10.79
N ASN A 216 2.79 13.16 9.59
CA ASN A 216 2.75 14.49 9.01
C ASN A 216 1.79 15.44 9.73
N ASP A 217 0.78 14.92 10.43
CA ASP A 217 -0.21 15.70 11.17
C ASP A 217 0.16 15.89 12.65
N MET A 218 1.18 15.17 13.12
CA MET A 218 1.65 15.23 14.50
C MET A 218 2.63 16.39 14.72
N LEU A 219 2.92 16.72 15.97
CA LEU A 219 3.89 17.76 16.35
C LEU A 219 5.21 17.58 15.58
N GLY A 220 5.65 18.61 14.86
CA GLY A 220 6.85 18.57 14.02
C GLY A 220 6.66 17.95 12.62
N GLY A 221 5.46 17.49 12.29
CA GLY A 221 5.09 16.96 10.98
C GLY A 221 4.86 18.05 9.93
N LYS A 222 4.94 17.67 8.64
CA LYS A 222 4.85 18.59 7.49
C LYS A 222 3.56 19.43 7.44
N HIS A 223 2.47 18.90 7.99
CA HIS A 223 1.14 19.52 7.96
C HIS A 223 0.71 20.06 9.33
N TYR A 224 1.58 19.97 10.34
CA TYR A 224 1.33 20.56 11.64
C TYR A 224 1.17 22.09 11.51
N LYS A 225 0.06 22.60 12.04
CA LYS A 225 -0.20 24.03 12.21
C LYS A 225 -0.34 24.28 13.70
N GLU A 226 0.43 25.24 14.21
CA GLU A 226 0.35 25.72 15.59
C GLU A 226 -1.03 26.29 15.94
#